data_AF-A0A3D2CSH5-F1
#
_entry.id   AF-A0A3D2CSH5-F1
#
_cell.length_a   1.000
_cell.length_b   1.000
_cell.length_c   1.000
_cell.angle_alpha   90.00
_cell.angle_beta   90.00
_cell.angle_gamma   90.00
#
_symmetry.space_group_name_H-M   'P 1'
#
loop_
_entity.id
_entity.type
_entity.pdbx_description
1 polymer ?
#
loop_
_entity_poly.entity_id
_entity_poly.type
_entity_poly.pdbx_seq_one_letter_code
_entity_poly.pdbx_strand_id
1 'polypeptide(L)'
;MKTFDEIRGTETEDLNESRILKKGIATAYGLRARNEGNKVETELASAKNALRPRVGDTIEEQLKRLQEGLIQMCDANIALRHQLGAITAIVVSGTLFNERTNKQLEKVLRER
;
A
#
# COMPACT_ATOMS: atom_id res chain seq x y z
N MET A 1 13.50 -23.11 -36.84
CA MET A 1 12.43 -22.11 -37.04
C MET A 1 11.26 -22.53 -36.18
N LYS A 2 10.89 -21.74 -35.17
CA LYS A 2 9.74 -22.07 -34.31
C LYS A 2 8.45 -21.97 -35.13
N THR A 3 7.47 -22.82 -34.83
CA THR A 3 6.18 -22.81 -35.53
C THR A 3 5.31 -21.63 -35.07
N PHE A 4 4.39 -21.18 -35.93
CA PHE A 4 3.55 -20.00 -35.70
C PHE A 4 2.77 -20.08 -34.37
N ASP A 5 2.34 -21.28 -33.97
CA ASP A 5 1.62 -21.49 -32.71
C ASP A 5 2.51 -21.39 -31.47
N GLU A 6 3.80 -21.76 -31.56
CA GLU A 6 4.76 -21.63 -30.45
C GLU A 6 5.10 -20.16 -30.15
N ILE A 7 5.16 -19.31 -31.18
CA ILE A 7 5.42 -17.87 -31.03
C ILE A 7 4.21 -17.19 -30.38
N ARG A 8 3.00 -17.52 -30.85
CA ARG A 8 1.75 -16.96 -30.32
C ARG A 8 1.49 -17.37 -28.87
N GLY A 9 1.76 -18.63 -28.52
CA GLY A 9 1.60 -19.15 -27.16
C GLY A 9 2.44 -18.37 -26.13
N THR A 10 3.72 -18.14 -26.45
CA THR A 10 4.65 -17.46 -25.54
C THR A 10 4.31 -15.99 -25.27
N GLU A 11 3.78 -15.24 -26.23
CA GLU A 11 3.48 -13.81 -26.03
C GLU A 11 2.22 -13.56 -25.19
N THR A 12 1.20 -14.42 -25.33
CA THR A 12 0.00 -14.34 -24.47
C THR A 12 0.24 -14.82 -23.04
N GLU A 13 1.14 -15.78 -22.83
CA GLU A 13 1.56 -16.21 -21.49
C GLU A 13 2.21 -15.07 -20.71
N ASP A 14 3.11 -14.34 -21.34
CA ASP A 14 3.87 -13.23 -20.72
C ASP A 14 2.96 -12.06 -20.30
N LEU A 15 1.91 -11.78 -21.08
CA LEU A 15 0.86 -10.80 -20.74
C LEU A 15 -0.03 -11.28 -19.58
N ASN A 16 -0.34 -12.57 -19.51
CA ASN A 16 -1.12 -13.16 -18.42
C ASN A 16 -0.31 -13.19 -17.11
N GLU A 17 0.98 -13.48 -17.17
CA GLU A 17 1.90 -13.41 -16.02
C GLU A 17 1.92 -11.99 -15.44
N SER A 18 2.03 -10.97 -16.30
CA SER A 18 1.96 -9.56 -15.87
C SER A 18 0.65 -9.23 -15.12
N ARG A 19 -0.49 -9.78 -15.57
CA ARG A 19 -1.79 -9.57 -14.90
C ARG A 19 -1.86 -10.28 -13.55
N ILE A 20 -1.36 -11.52 -13.46
CA ILE A 20 -1.32 -12.27 -12.20
C ILE A 20 -0.41 -11.55 -11.20
N LEU A 21 0.74 -11.07 -11.65
CA LEU A 21 1.71 -10.36 -10.82
C LEU A 21 1.18 -8.99 -10.34
N LYS A 22 0.51 -8.22 -11.23
CA LYS A 22 -0.22 -6.99 -10.86
C LYS A 22 -1.25 -7.26 -9.77
N LYS A 23 -2.08 -8.31 -9.94
CA LYS A 23 -3.10 -8.70 -8.95
C LYS A 23 -2.48 -9.14 -7.63
N GLY A 24 -1.40 -9.91 -7.67
CA GLY A 24 -0.68 -10.39 -6.49
C GLY A 24 -0.12 -9.24 -5.66
N ILE A 25 0.57 -8.30 -6.32
CA ILE A 25 1.13 -7.10 -5.65
C ILE A 25 0.03 -6.19 -5.11
N ALA A 26 -1.02 -5.92 -5.90
CA ALA A 26 -2.15 -5.11 -5.45
C ALA A 26 -2.84 -5.74 -4.23
N THR A 27 -2.97 -7.07 -4.20
CA THR A 27 -3.56 -7.79 -3.06
C THR A 27 -2.66 -7.73 -1.84
N ALA A 28 -1.38 -8.11 -1.98
CA ALA A 28 -0.45 -8.19 -0.86
C ALA A 28 -0.22 -6.81 -0.20
N TYR A 29 0.12 -5.81 -1.01
CA TYR A 29 0.34 -4.46 -0.49
C TYR A 29 -0.97 -3.74 -0.18
N GLY A 30 -2.08 -4.07 -0.84
CA GLY A 30 -3.40 -3.52 -0.51
C GLY A 30 -3.86 -3.97 0.89
N LEU A 31 -3.68 -5.25 1.22
CA LEU A 31 -3.93 -5.76 2.57
C LEU A 31 -3.02 -5.09 3.60
N ARG A 32 -1.73 -4.92 3.28
CA ARG A 32 -0.79 -4.23 4.17
C ARG A 32 -1.17 -2.76 4.39
N ALA A 33 -1.49 -2.04 3.32
CA ALA A 33 -1.94 -0.65 3.39
C ALA A 33 -3.21 -0.51 4.23
N ARG A 34 -4.16 -1.44 4.09
CA ARG A 34 -5.38 -1.47 4.90
C ARG A 34 -5.09 -1.75 6.38
N ASN A 35 -4.26 -2.75 6.68
CA ASN A 35 -3.92 -3.11 8.04
C ASN A 35 -3.20 -1.97 8.77
N GLU A 36 -2.22 -1.35 8.11
CA GLU A 36 -1.52 -0.19 8.68
C GLU A 36 -2.47 1.02 8.81
N GLY A 37 -3.37 1.25 7.84
CA GLY A 37 -4.41 2.28 7.95
C GLY A 37 -5.36 2.09 9.13
N ASN A 38 -5.77 0.86 9.40
CA ASN A 38 -6.60 0.55 10.58
C ASN A 38 -5.84 0.83 11.90
N LYS A 39 -4.52 0.54 11.94
CA LYS A 39 -3.68 0.88 13.09
C LYS A 39 -3.62 2.39 13.28
N VAL A 40 -3.40 3.16 12.21
CA VAL A 40 -3.42 4.63 12.24
C VAL A 40 -4.71 5.15 12.88
N GLU A 41 -5.87 4.66 12.41
CA GLU A 41 -7.16 5.09 12.94
C GLU A 41 -7.29 4.77 14.44
N THR A 42 -6.87 3.57 14.84
CA THR A 42 -6.93 3.12 16.24
C THR A 42 -6.03 3.96 17.15
N GLU A 43 -4.79 4.22 16.74
CA GLU A 43 -3.82 5.00 17.52
C GLU A 43 -4.25 6.48 17.59
N LEU A 44 -4.75 7.06 16.49
CA LEU A 44 -5.27 8.44 16.51
C LEU A 44 -6.52 8.58 17.37
N ALA A 45 -7.41 7.58 17.36
CA ALA A 45 -8.58 7.58 18.23
C ALA A 45 -8.18 7.49 19.71
N SER A 46 -7.18 6.65 20.02
CA SER A 46 -6.60 6.52 21.35
C SER A 46 -5.95 7.83 21.79
N ALA A 47 -5.12 8.44 20.94
CA ALA A 47 -4.46 9.72 21.20
C ALA A 47 -5.49 10.82 21.50
N LYS A 48 -6.53 10.92 20.67
CA LYS A 48 -7.62 11.89 20.86
C LYS A 48 -8.32 11.69 22.20
N ASN A 49 -8.53 10.45 22.63
CA ASN A 49 -9.14 10.15 23.91
C ASN A 49 -8.19 10.44 25.09
N ALA A 50 -6.89 10.17 24.93
CA ALA A 50 -5.87 10.50 25.91
C ALA A 50 -5.78 12.03 26.12
N LEU A 51 -5.75 12.81 25.03
CA LEU A 51 -5.61 14.27 25.06
C LEU A 51 -6.86 15.04 25.50
N ARG A 52 -8.04 14.40 25.53
CA ARG A 52 -9.29 15.07 25.91
C ARG A 52 -9.26 15.51 27.39
N PRO A 53 -9.50 16.79 27.73
CA PRO A 53 -9.57 17.21 29.13
C PRO A 53 -10.60 16.38 29.91
N ARG A 54 -10.28 16.00 31.14
CA ARG A 54 -11.25 15.39 32.07
C ARG A 54 -11.44 16.31 33.26
N VAL A 55 -12.69 16.36 33.73
CA VAL A 55 -13.06 17.18 34.88
C VAL A 55 -12.45 16.55 36.12
N GLY A 56 -11.69 17.33 36.88
CA GLY A 56 -11.07 16.90 38.14
C GLY A 56 -9.63 16.38 38.02
N ASP A 57 -9.05 16.32 36.81
CA ASP A 57 -7.64 15.92 36.65
C ASP A 57 -6.70 16.95 37.30
N THR A 58 -5.70 16.47 38.05
CA THR A 58 -4.58 17.31 38.52
C THR A 58 -3.69 17.73 37.36
N ILE A 59 -2.79 18.69 37.60
CA ILE A 59 -1.80 19.10 36.57
C ILE A 59 -0.89 17.92 36.20
N GLU A 60 -0.46 17.08 37.15
CA GLU A 60 0.36 15.90 36.84
C GLU A 60 -0.40 14.89 35.99
N GLU A 61 -1.69 14.67 36.25
CA GLU A 61 -2.53 13.77 35.46
C GLU A 61 -2.73 14.30 34.04
N GLN A 62 -2.97 15.61 33.89
CA GLN A 62 -3.05 16.26 32.59
C GLN A 62 -1.74 16.12 31.80
N LEU A 63 -0.59 16.31 32.46
CA LEU A 63 0.73 16.18 31.84
C LEU A 63 1.01 14.74 31.41
N LYS A 64 0.67 13.76 32.26
CA LYS A 64 0.83 12.34 31.92
C LYS A 64 -0.01 11.95 30.70
N ARG A 65 -1.27 12.39 30.66
CA ARG A 65 -2.18 12.14 29.54
C ARG A 65 -1.75 12.85 28.26
N LEU A 66 -1.17 14.05 28.39
CA LEU A 66 -0.53 14.74 27.27
C LEU A 66 0.63 13.92 26.71
N GLN A 67 1.51 13.40 27.57
CA GLN A 67 2.62 12.54 27.17
C GLN A 67 2.13 11.24 26.50
N GLU A 68 1.15 10.57 27.08
CA GLU A 68 0.53 9.35 26.50
C GLU A 68 -0.08 9.63 25.12
N GLY A 69 -0.83 10.73 24.99
CA GLY A 69 -1.42 11.13 23.72
C GLY A 69 -0.38 11.45 22.65
N LEU A 70 0.73 12.11 23.01
CA LEU A 70 1.84 12.39 22.10
C LEU A 70 2.54 11.11 21.63
N ILE A 71 2.72 10.13 22.52
CA ILE A 71 3.28 8.81 22.15
C ILE A 71 2.36 8.11 21.14
N GLN A 72 1.06 8.05 21.42
CA GLN A 72 0.07 7.45 20.51
C GLN A 72 0.00 8.16 19.15
N MET A 73 0.19 9.49 19.12
CA MET A 73 0.32 10.23 17.86
C MET A 73 1.59 9.85 17.09
N CYS A 74 2.71 9.63 17.78
CA CYS A 74 3.94 9.16 17.14
C CYS A 74 3.77 7.75 16.57
N ASP A 75 3.14 6.84 17.30
CA ASP A 75 2.84 5.48 16.84
C ASP A 75 1.91 5.49 15.61
N ALA A 76 0.89 6.35 15.62
CA ALA A 76 0.05 6.60 14.44
C ALA A 76 0.86 7.10 13.23
N ASN A 77 1.83 8.01 13.43
CA ASN A 77 2.70 8.50 12.35
C ASN A 77 3.61 7.41 11.78
N ILE A 78 4.11 6.50 12.62
CA ILE A 78 4.91 5.35 12.17
C ILE A 78 4.04 4.41 11.32
N ALA A 79 2.83 4.09 11.78
CA ALA A 79 1.88 3.29 11.01
C ALA A 79 1.50 3.96 9.68
N LEU A 80 1.29 5.30 9.68
CA LEU A 80 1.07 6.08 8.46
C LEU A 80 2.23 5.92 7.48
N ARG A 81 3.48 5.98 7.96
CA ARG A 81 4.66 5.82 7.11
C ARG A 81 4.70 4.44 6.44
N HIS A 82 4.31 3.39 7.15
CA HIS A 82 4.20 2.03 6.60
C HIS A 82 3.07 1.90 5.59
N GLN A 83 1.90 2.48 5.89
CA GLN A 83 0.76 2.54 4.97
C GLN A 83 1.15 3.23 3.65
N LEU A 84 1.78 4.41 3.73
CA LEU A 84 2.27 5.14 2.57
C LEU A 84 3.29 4.32 1.78
N GLY A 85 4.22 3.62 2.44
CA GLY A 85 5.17 2.73 1.77
C GLY A 85 4.49 1.61 0.99
N ALA A 86 3.43 1.01 1.56
CA ALA A 86 2.66 -0.01 0.87
C ALA A 86 1.90 0.56 -0.34
N ILE A 87 1.29 1.74 -0.21
CA ILE A 87 0.62 2.43 -1.32
C ILE A 87 1.63 2.78 -2.44
N THR A 88 2.80 3.32 -2.09
CA THR A 88 3.86 3.61 -3.06
C THR A 88 4.27 2.36 -3.82
N ALA A 89 4.42 1.21 -3.15
CA ALA A 89 4.76 -0.05 -3.80
C ALA A 89 3.68 -0.48 -4.82
N ILE A 90 2.40 -0.31 -4.51
CA ILE A 90 1.30 -0.57 -5.45
C ILE A 90 1.39 0.35 -6.66
N VAL A 91 1.57 1.66 -6.44
CA VAL A 91 1.60 2.66 -7.51
C VAL A 91 2.80 2.41 -8.44
N VAL A 92 4.01 2.26 -7.88
CA VAL A 92 5.23 2.01 -8.65
C VAL A 92 5.15 0.70 -9.43
N SER A 93 4.63 -0.36 -8.81
CA SER A 93 4.42 -1.64 -9.52
C SER A 93 3.41 -1.49 -10.64
N GLY A 94 2.31 -0.75 -10.39
CA GLY A 94 1.31 -0.43 -11.40
C GLY A 94 1.90 0.30 -12.60
N THR A 95 2.73 1.33 -12.38
CA THR A 95 3.38 2.07 -13.47
C THR A 95 4.35 1.19 -14.25
N LEU A 96 5.23 0.44 -13.57
CA LEU A 96 6.21 -0.45 -14.21
C LEU A 96 5.55 -1.52 -15.07
N PHE A 97 4.51 -2.18 -14.53
CA PHE A 97 3.85 -3.22 -15.30
C PHE A 97 2.96 -2.66 -16.41
N ASN A 98 2.40 -1.45 -16.27
CA ASN A 98 1.69 -0.80 -17.38
C ASN A 98 2.64 -0.43 -18.51
N GLU A 99 3.84 0.07 -18.21
CA GLU A 99 4.89 0.31 -19.21
C GLU A 99 5.30 -0.98 -19.92
N ARG A 100 5.50 -2.09 -19.18
CA ARG A 100 5.81 -3.40 -19.77
C ARG A 100 4.67 -3.88 -20.68
N THR A 101 3.43 -3.81 -20.22
CA THR A 101 2.26 -4.20 -21.03
C THR A 101 2.16 -3.37 -22.31
N ASN A 102 2.37 -2.04 -22.25
CA ASN A 102 2.32 -1.18 -23.43
C ASN A 102 3.38 -1.54 -24.46
N LYS A 103 4.63 -1.77 -24.03
CA LYS A 103 5.72 -2.22 -24.93
C LYS A 103 5.41 -3.57 -25.58
N GLN A 104 4.84 -4.51 -24.82
CA GLN A 104 4.42 -5.82 -25.36
C GLN A 104 3.30 -5.65 -26.40
N LEU A 105 2.30 -4.80 -26.14
CA LEU A 105 1.23 -4.51 -27.08
C LEU A 105 1.75 -3.86 -28.36
N GLU A 106 2.65 -2.88 -28.26
CA GLU A 106 3.28 -2.24 -29.43
C GLU A 106 4.05 -3.25 -30.29
N LYS A 107 4.75 -4.21 -29.67
CA LYS A 107 5.46 -5.27 -30.38
C LYS A 107 4.50 -6.18 -31.17
N VAL A 108 3.44 -6.65 -30.51
CA VAL A 108 2.39 -7.47 -31.16
C VAL A 108 1.69 -6.71 -32.30
N LEU A 109 1.49 -5.40 -32.15
CA LEU A 109 0.87 -4.56 -33.18
C LEU A 109 1.80 -4.30 -34.38
N ARG A 110 3.13 -4.25 -34.19
CA ARG A 110 4.10 -4.11 -35.29
C ARG A 110 4.37 -5.41 -36.05
N GLU A 111 4.16 -6.56 -35.43
CA GLU A 111 4.36 -7.88 -36.04
C GLU A 111 3.13 -8.37 -36.84
N ARG A 112 2.04 -7.58 -36.90
CA ARG A 112 0.89 -7.77 -37.79
C ARG A 112 0.99 -6.88 -39.04
#